data_AF-K2EZ25-F1
#
_entry.id   AF-K2EZ25-F1
#
_cell.length_a   1.000
_cell.length_b   1.000
_cell.length_c   1.000
_cell.angle_alpha   90.00
_cell.angle_beta   90.00
_cell.angle_gamma   90.00
#
_symmetry.space_group_name_H-M   'P 1'
#
loop_
_entity.id
_entity.type
_entity.pdbx_description
1 polymer ?
#
loop_
_entity_poly.entity_id
_entity_poly.type
_entity_poly.pdbx_seq_one_letter_code
_entity_poly.pdbx_strand_id
1 'polypeptide(L)'
;HVRVSMAMDAIMQHVSQQKANTSLMYMCTPTDVYAVPSEVIEASKVKYTERSKVQTILSKGVSALSRKHFFQKNAHELIQSGDQAYGICDCLVVEQGPNYALAKRIQQWRATLARAQGQRVSINIAPSTTTYSVTKNPLLKAAFNGASLFDVEAFAPETTNAIMAALWIHDLRNPESVANPEVKLNHPLELMMHGANHGGLWRVAYLARTALPFAALYGFATEKLPKGLLSKLKK
;
A
#
# COMPACT_ATOMS: atom_id res chain seq x y z
N HIS A 1 -17.44 -7.89 -2.66
CA HIS A 1 -16.63 -6.67 -2.84
C HIS A 1 -17.14 -5.79 -3.98
N VAL A 2 -17.07 -6.22 -5.25
CA VAL A 2 -17.46 -5.39 -6.42
C VAL A 2 -18.87 -4.78 -6.31
N ARG A 3 -19.89 -5.58 -5.98
CA ARG A 3 -21.27 -5.09 -5.81
C ARG A 3 -21.39 -3.95 -4.79
N VAL A 4 -20.63 -4.04 -3.68
CA VAL A 4 -20.63 -3.01 -2.64
C VAL A 4 -19.94 -1.75 -3.14
N SER A 5 -18.77 -1.88 -3.80
CA SER A 5 -18.10 -0.71 -4.41
C SER A 5 -18.98 -0.02 -5.44
N MET A 6 -19.75 -0.77 -6.24
CA MET A 6 -20.66 -0.19 -7.23
C MET A 6 -21.88 0.47 -6.60
N ALA A 7 -22.43 -0.10 -5.52
CA ALA A 7 -23.48 0.57 -4.75
C ALA A 7 -22.99 1.88 -4.12
N MET A 8 -21.79 1.87 -3.54
CA MET A 8 -21.16 3.09 -3.01
C MET A 8 -20.95 4.14 -4.11
N ASP A 9 -20.46 3.72 -5.27
CA ASP A 9 -20.25 4.58 -6.44
C ASP A 9 -21.54 5.27 -6.90
N ALA A 10 -22.62 4.49 -7.03
CA ALA A 10 -23.93 5.01 -7.41
C ALA A 10 -24.49 6.02 -6.39
N ILE A 11 -24.34 5.74 -5.08
CA ILE A 11 -24.75 6.66 -4.01
C ILE A 11 -23.94 7.96 -4.10
N MET A 12 -22.62 7.86 -4.22
CA MET A 12 -21.75 9.03 -4.31
C MET A 12 -22.07 9.88 -5.54
N GLN A 13 -22.27 9.24 -6.70
CA GLN A 13 -22.67 9.94 -7.92
C GLN A 13 -24.01 10.67 -7.75
N HIS A 14 -25.03 9.99 -7.22
CA HIS A 14 -26.35 10.58 -7.03
C HIS A 14 -26.30 11.78 -6.06
N VAL A 15 -25.62 11.62 -4.92
CA VAL A 15 -25.48 12.70 -3.93
C VAL A 15 -24.68 13.88 -4.49
N SER A 16 -23.58 13.64 -5.21
CA SER A 16 -22.79 14.71 -5.84
C SER A 16 -23.60 15.52 -6.85
N GLN A 17 -24.51 14.89 -7.61
CA GLN A 17 -25.39 15.58 -8.56
C GLN A 17 -26.42 16.47 -7.86
N GLN A 18 -26.96 16.04 -6.72
CA GLN A 18 -27.96 16.80 -5.96
C GLN A 18 -27.33 17.89 -5.09
N LYS A 19 -26.06 17.73 -4.71
CA LYS A 19 -25.36 18.61 -3.78
C LYS A 19 -23.93 18.86 -4.23
N ALA A 20 -23.76 19.89 -5.06
CA ALA A 20 -22.48 20.24 -5.68
C ALA A 20 -21.36 20.61 -4.67
N ASN A 21 -21.70 21.02 -3.45
CA ASN A 21 -20.71 21.33 -2.40
C ASN A 21 -20.27 20.11 -1.56
N THR A 22 -20.44 18.89 -2.07
CA THR A 22 -19.97 17.67 -1.43
C THR A 22 -18.52 17.36 -1.80
N SER A 23 -17.81 16.72 -0.88
CA SER A 23 -16.50 16.13 -1.13
C SER A 23 -16.58 14.61 -1.01
N LEU A 24 -15.75 13.89 -1.75
CA LEU A 24 -15.62 12.43 -1.59
C LEU A 24 -14.43 12.10 -0.67
N MET A 25 -14.56 11.00 0.08
CA MET A 25 -13.52 10.47 0.94
C MET A 25 -13.32 8.98 0.71
N TYR A 26 -12.07 8.57 0.51
CA TYR A 26 -11.68 7.18 0.35
C TYR A 26 -10.45 6.85 1.20
N MET A 27 -10.44 5.65 1.76
CA MET A 27 -9.25 5.04 2.33
C MET A 27 -8.80 3.89 1.44
N CYS A 28 -7.68 4.11 0.75
CA CYS A 28 -7.09 3.15 -0.15
C CYS A 28 -6.32 2.09 0.63
N THR A 29 -6.31 0.87 0.09
CA THR A 29 -5.54 -0.24 0.65
C THR A 29 -4.07 -0.10 0.26
N PRO A 30 -3.10 -0.45 1.12
CA PRO A 30 -1.69 -0.39 0.72
C PRO A 30 -1.33 -1.56 -0.22
N THR A 31 -2.18 -2.59 -0.31
CA THR A 31 -1.96 -3.81 -1.09
C THR A 31 -2.63 -3.77 -2.46
N ASP A 32 -2.30 -2.75 -3.25
CA ASP A 32 -2.72 -2.61 -4.65
C ASP A 32 -1.50 -2.21 -5.50
N VAL A 33 -1.68 -2.06 -6.80
CA VAL A 33 -0.64 -1.54 -7.71
C VAL A 33 -0.77 -0.03 -7.82
N TYR A 34 0.30 0.69 -7.47
CA TYR A 34 0.31 2.15 -7.48
C TYR A 34 1.42 2.70 -8.37
N ALA A 35 1.13 3.80 -9.05
CA ALA A 35 2.19 4.68 -9.50
C ALA A 35 2.79 5.35 -8.26
N VAL A 36 4.11 5.44 -8.22
CA VAL A 36 4.84 6.02 -7.10
C VAL A 36 5.86 7.03 -7.61
N PRO A 37 6.24 8.02 -6.80
CA PRO A 37 7.32 8.93 -7.14
C PRO A 37 8.66 8.21 -7.36
N SER A 38 9.58 8.84 -8.11
CA SER A 38 10.90 8.25 -8.43
C SER A 38 11.71 7.94 -7.18
N GLU A 39 11.63 8.76 -6.12
CA GLU A 39 12.38 8.54 -4.89
C GLU A 39 11.97 7.27 -4.15
N VAL A 40 10.73 6.79 -4.37
CA VAL A 40 10.27 5.50 -3.82
C VAL A 40 11.01 4.34 -4.49
N ILE A 41 11.20 4.41 -5.80
CA ILE A 41 11.95 3.41 -6.57
C ILE A 41 13.43 3.44 -6.19
N GLU A 42 14.01 4.63 -6.07
CA GLU A 42 15.39 4.81 -5.64
C GLU A 42 15.61 4.23 -4.23
N ALA A 43 14.70 4.51 -3.28
CA ALA A 43 14.78 3.95 -1.94
C ALA A 43 14.68 2.41 -1.93
N SER A 44 13.79 1.82 -2.74
CA SER A 44 13.70 0.36 -2.90
C SER A 44 14.98 -0.22 -3.52
N LYS A 45 15.57 0.47 -4.50
CA LYS A 45 16.82 0.06 -5.17
C LYS A 45 18.00 0.09 -4.19
N VAL A 46 18.17 1.18 -3.44
CA VAL A 46 19.20 1.32 -2.40
C VAL A 46 19.06 0.20 -1.37
N LYS A 47 17.86 -0.01 -0.83
CA LYS A 47 17.57 -1.11 0.10
C LYS A 47 17.86 -2.49 -0.48
N TYR A 48 17.67 -2.70 -1.79
CA TYR A 48 18.01 -3.96 -2.44
C TYR A 48 19.52 -4.14 -2.67
N THR A 49 20.26 -3.07 -2.94
CA THR A 49 21.71 -3.14 -3.20
C THR A 49 22.54 -3.19 -1.93
N GLU A 50 22.11 -2.52 -0.87
CA GLU A 50 22.86 -2.37 0.39
C GLU A 50 22.57 -3.49 1.42
N ARG A 51 21.86 -4.55 1.02
CA ARG A 51 21.62 -5.70 1.89
C ARG A 51 22.93 -6.34 2.33
N SER A 52 22.95 -6.85 3.56
CA SER A 52 24.11 -7.57 4.07
C SER A 52 24.43 -8.78 3.20
N LYS A 53 25.70 -9.20 3.17
CA LYS A 53 26.12 -10.41 2.42
C LYS A 53 25.36 -11.64 2.89
N VAL A 54 25.08 -11.75 4.19
CA VAL A 54 24.31 -12.84 4.79
C VAL A 54 22.87 -12.83 4.28
N GLN A 55 22.17 -11.68 4.32
CA GLN A 55 20.81 -11.54 3.78
C GLN A 55 20.75 -11.85 2.28
N THR A 56 21.76 -11.43 1.53
CA THR A 56 21.85 -11.71 0.08
C THR A 56 21.99 -13.21 -0.19
N ILE A 57 22.82 -13.92 0.58
CA ILE A 57 23.01 -15.37 0.42
C ILE A 57 21.72 -16.12 0.82
N LEU A 58 21.12 -15.77 1.96
CA LEU A 58 19.88 -16.39 2.44
C LEU A 58 18.72 -16.18 1.45
N SER A 59 18.49 -14.93 1.01
CA SER A 59 17.42 -14.63 0.06
C SER A 59 17.62 -15.34 -1.28
N LYS A 60 18.86 -15.41 -1.79
CA LYS A 60 19.18 -16.19 -3.01
C LYS A 60 18.93 -17.68 -2.83
N GLY A 61 19.32 -18.24 -1.68
CA GLY A 61 19.09 -19.65 -1.36
C GLY A 61 17.60 -19.99 -1.30
N VAL A 62 16.81 -19.20 -0.56
CA VAL A 62 15.36 -19.40 -0.48
C VAL A 62 14.68 -19.15 -1.83
N SER A 63 15.11 -18.14 -2.58
CA SER A 63 14.60 -17.90 -3.94
C SER A 63 14.88 -19.10 -4.85
N ALA A 64 16.08 -19.66 -4.85
CA ALA A 64 16.42 -20.83 -5.66
C ALA A 64 15.61 -22.08 -5.25
N LEU A 65 15.53 -22.37 -3.95
CA LEU A 65 14.75 -23.51 -3.42
C LEU A 65 13.25 -23.39 -3.73
N SER A 66 12.73 -22.16 -3.70
CA SER A 66 11.34 -21.86 -4.07
C SER A 66 11.14 -21.71 -5.57
N ARG A 67 12.09 -22.10 -6.44
CA ARG A 67 12.01 -21.93 -7.90
C ARG A 67 11.66 -20.49 -8.33
N LYS A 68 12.25 -19.52 -7.65
CA LYS A 68 12.04 -18.06 -7.80
C LYS A 68 10.65 -17.57 -7.39
N HIS A 69 9.87 -18.33 -6.61
CA HIS A 69 8.60 -17.85 -6.06
C HIS A 69 8.78 -16.80 -4.96
N PHE A 70 9.88 -16.84 -4.19
CA PHE A 70 10.19 -15.86 -3.15
C PHE A 70 11.33 -14.90 -3.52
N PHE A 71 11.29 -13.71 -2.91
CA PHE A 71 12.32 -12.68 -2.96
C PHE A 71 12.68 -12.21 -4.38
N GLN A 72 11.68 -12.09 -5.25
CA GLN A 72 11.89 -11.50 -6.57
C GLN A 72 12.26 -10.03 -6.41
N LYS A 73 13.08 -9.54 -7.35
CA LYS A 73 13.46 -8.13 -7.40
C LYS A 73 12.22 -7.29 -7.76
N ASN A 74 12.06 -6.13 -7.11
CA ASN A 74 11.01 -5.18 -7.48
C ASN A 74 11.28 -4.57 -8.87
N ALA A 75 10.24 -4.09 -9.54
CA ALA A 75 10.41 -3.27 -10.73
C ALA A 75 11.11 -1.96 -10.31
N HIS A 76 12.27 -1.68 -10.92
CA HIS A 76 13.05 -0.46 -10.66
C HIS A 76 13.10 0.45 -11.89
N GLU A 77 12.20 0.23 -12.82
CA GLU A 77 12.05 1.03 -14.03
C GLU A 77 11.26 2.30 -13.71
N LEU A 78 11.68 3.40 -14.32
CA LEU A 78 10.95 4.66 -14.31
C LEU A 78 10.28 4.87 -15.65
N ILE A 79 9.02 5.29 -15.61
CA ILE A 79 8.18 5.58 -16.77
C ILE A 79 8.08 7.10 -16.88
N GLN A 80 8.49 7.63 -18.03
CA GLN A 80 8.39 9.06 -18.32
C GLN A 80 6.93 9.43 -18.63
N SER A 81 6.45 10.52 -18.02
CA SER A 81 5.11 11.06 -18.25
C SER A 81 5.15 12.59 -18.13
N GLY A 82 5.15 13.27 -19.27
CA GLY A 82 5.38 14.72 -19.32
C GLY A 82 6.81 15.04 -18.84
N ASP A 83 6.93 16.02 -17.96
CA ASP A 83 8.21 16.46 -17.39
C ASP A 83 8.61 15.68 -16.12
N GLN A 84 7.87 14.61 -15.79
CA GLN A 84 8.07 13.82 -14.58
C GLN A 84 8.32 12.33 -14.91
N ALA A 85 8.95 11.64 -13.97
CA ALA A 85 9.21 10.20 -14.06
C ALA A 85 8.61 9.48 -12.85
N TYR A 86 7.84 8.42 -13.11
CA TYR A 86 7.15 7.66 -12.06
C TYR A 86 7.57 6.20 -12.08
N GLY A 87 7.57 5.59 -10.90
CA GLY A 87 7.69 4.15 -10.73
C GLY A 87 6.34 3.45 -10.66
N ILE A 88 6.39 2.12 -10.70
CA ILE A 88 5.25 1.27 -10.33
C ILE A 88 5.64 0.43 -9.12
N CYS A 89 4.85 0.51 -8.06
CA CYS A 89 4.95 -0.41 -6.95
C CYS A 89 3.84 -1.46 -7.03
N ASP A 90 4.22 -2.72 -7.26
CA ASP A 90 3.30 -3.86 -7.20
C ASP A 90 3.25 -4.42 -5.78
N CYS A 91 2.23 -4.00 -5.03
CA CYS A 91 1.90 -4.50 -3.71
C CYS A 91 0.67 -5.42 -3.71
N LEU A 92 0.25 -5.92 -4.88
CA LEU A 92 -0.98 -6.69 -5.00
C LEU A 92 -0.87 -8.03 -4.26
N VAL A 93 -1.83 -8.30 -3.37
CA VAL A 93 -1.96 -9.59 -2.68
C VAL A 93 -2.95 -10.46 -3.44
N VAL A 94 -2.44 -11.44 -4.19
CA VAL A 94 -3.24 -12.28 -5.11
C VAL A 94 -4.27 -13.11 -4.36
N GLU A 95 -3.97 -13.49 -3.12
CA GLU A 95 -4.83 -14.25 -2.22
C GLU A 95 -6.13 -13.52 -1.87
N GLN A 96 -6.18 -12.18 -2.02
CA GLN A 96 -7.42 -11.41 -1.86
C GLN A 96 -8.39 -11.60 -3.03
N GLY A 97 -7.91 -12.12 -4.16
CA GLY A 97 -8.69 -12.47 -5.33
C GLY A 97 -9.07 -11.28 -6.22
N PRO A 98 -9.46 -11.55 -7.48
CA PRO A 98 -9.69 -10.52 -8.49
C PRO A 98 -10.86 -9.60 -8.15
N ASN A 99 -11.89 -10.12 -7.47
CA ASN A 99 -13.06 -9.33 -7.07
C ASN A 99 -12.71 -8.27 -6.02
N TYR A 100 -11.75 -8.53 -5.13
CA TYR A 100 -11.29 -7.52 -4.18
C TYR A 100 -10.44 -6.47 -4.89
N ALA A 101 -9.48 -6.90 -5.70
CA ALA A 101 -8.62 -6.01 -6.49
C ALA A 101 -9.44 -5.04 -7.35
N LEU A 102 -10.42 -5.56 -8.11
CA LEU A 102 -11.30 -4.73 -8.93
C LEU A 102 -12.12 -3.75 -8.09
N ALA A 103 -12.65 -4.20 -6.94
CA ALA A 103 -13.45 -3.36 -6.06
C ALA A 103 -12.66 -2.16 -5.50
N LYS A 104 -11.36 -2.34 -5.22
CA LYS A 104 -10.46 -1.27 -4.79
C LYS A 104 -10.03 -0.37 -5.94
N ARG A 105 -9.82 -0.94 -7.12
CA ARG A 105 -9.51 -0.17 -8.33
C ARG A 105 -10.64 0.77 -8.74
N ILE A 106 -11.89 0.33 -8.66
CA ILE A 106 -13.08 1.16 -8.93
C ILE A 106 -13.10 2.41 -8.04
N GLN A 107 -12.75 2.28 -6.75
CA GLN A 107 -12.71 3.41 -5.82
C GLN A 107 -11.68 4.46 -6.26
N GLN A 108 -10.49 4.02 -6.69
CA GLN A 108 -9.46 4.92 -7.23
C GLN A 108 -9.93 5.61 -8.51
N TRP A 109 -10.51 4.87 -9.46
CA TRP A 109 -11.03 5.44 -10.71
C TRP A 109 -12.11 6.50 -10.47
N ARG A 110 -13.05 6.23 -9.57
CA ARG A 110 -14.07 7.23 -9.20
C ARG A 110 -13.43 8.47 -8.58
N ALA A 111 -12.48 8.30 -7.67
CA ALA A 111 -11.79 9.43 -7.04
C ALA A 111 -11.07 10.31 -8.07
N THR A 112 -10.29 9.70 -8.97
CA THR A 112 -9.61 10.41 -10.06
C THR A 112 -10.60 11.12 -10.98
N LEU A 113 -11.69 10.45 -11.37
CA LEU A 113 -12.72 11.03 -12.24
C LEU A 113 -13.44 12.20 -11.59
N ALA A 114 -13.90 12.05 -10.35
CA ALA A 114 -14.62 13.09 -9.62
C ALA A 114 -13.74 14.34 -9.43
N ARG A 115 -12.45 14.14 -9.11
CA ARG A 115 -11.51 15.25 -8.99
C ARG A 115 -11.25 15.95 -10.33
N ALA A 116 -11.06 15.19 -11.40
CA ALA A 116 -10.90 15.75 -12.75
C ALA A 116 -12.14 16.56 -13.19
N GLN A 117 -13.32 16.25 -12.64
CA GLN A 117 -14.58 16.97 -12.86
C GLN A 117 -14.79 18.16 -11.89
N GLY A 118 -13.77 18.53 -11.10
CA GLY A 118 -13.84 19.70 -10.22
C GLY A 118 -14.41 19.43 -8.83
N GLN A 119 -14.58 18.16 -8.42
CA GLN A 119 -14.99 17.83 -7.06
C GLN A 119 -13.76 17.69 -6.14
N ARG A 120 -13.86 18.15 -4.89
CA ARG A 120 -12.83 17.87 -3.87
C ARG A 120 -12.86 16.40 -3.47
N VAL A 121 -11.71 15.74 -3.49
CA VAL A 121 -11.59 14.32 -3.18
C VAL A 121 -10.40 14.06 -2.26
N SER A 122 -10.69 13.65 -1.03
CA SER A 122 -9.67 13.13 -0.10
C SER A 122 -9.54 11.63 -0.30
N ILE A 123 -8.42 11.18 -0.86
CA ILE A 123 -8.14 9.77 -1.09
C ILE A 123 -6.73 9.47 -0.64
N ASN A 124 -6.61 8.77 0.49
CA ASN A 124 -5.32 8.51 1.11
C ASN A 124 -5.12 7.01 1.26
N ILE A 125 -3.88 6.55 1.06
CA ILE A 125 -3.51 5.17 1.31
C ILE A 125 -3.32 4.99 2.81
N ALA A 126 -4.15 4.11 3.38
CA ALA A 126 -4.06 3.74 4.78
C ALA A 126 -3.00 2.65 4.96
N PRO A 127 -2.31 2.62 6.11
CA PRO A 127 -1.36 1.57 6.40
C PRO A 127 -2.09 0.27 6.73
N SER A 128 -1.35 -0.84 6.79
CA SER A 128 -1.85 -2.08 7.36
C SER A 128 -2.12 -1.87 8.85
N THR A 129 -3.30 -2.27 9.32
CA THR A 129 -3.75 -2.04 10.72
C THR A 129 -4.02 -3.35 11.45
N THR A 130 -3.52 -3.47 12.69
CA THR A 130 -3.70 -4.65 13.56
C THR A 130 -5.09 -4.71 14.23
N THR A 131 -6.15 -4.58 13.43
CA THR A 131 -7.52 -4.63 13.96
C THR A 131 -7.84 -6.02 14.53
N TYR A 132 -8.81 -6.07 15.45
CA TYR A 132 -9.28 -7.34 16.02
C TYR A 132 -9.72 -8.36 14.95
N SER A 133 -10.36 -7.88 13.88
CA SER A 133 -10.81 -8.75 12.78
C SER A 133 -9.66 -9.38 11.98
N VAL A 134 -8.48 -8.74 11.97
CA VAL A 134 -7.24 -9.25 11.36
C VAL A 134 -6.49 -10.14 12.34
N THR A 135 -6.29 -9.69 13.57
CA THR A 135 -5.45 -10.39 14.56
C THR A 135 -6.09 -11.66 15.12
N LYS A 136 -7.43 -11.79 15.05
CA LYS A 136 -8.13 -13.04 15.40
C LYS A 136 -7.81 -14.21 14.46
N ASN A 137 -7.34 -13.93 13.23
CA ASN A 137 -6.88 -14.97 12.32
C ASN A 137 -5.39 -15.21 12.56
N PRO A 138 -4.97 -16.41 13.03
CA PRO A 138 -3.57 -16.68 13.36
C PRO A 138 -2.61 -16.48 12.18
N LEU A 139 -3.05 -16.78 10.95
CA LEU A 139 -2.22 -16.62 9.75
C LEU A 139 -1.99 -15.14 9.43
N LEU A 140 -3.03 -14.31 9.53
CA LEU A 140 -2.90 -12.87 9.31
C LEU A 140 -2.09 -12.22 10.43
N LYS A 141 -2.33 -12.59 11.69
CA LYS A 141 -1.52 -12.14 12.82
C LYS A 141 -0.03 -12.44 12.62
N ALA A 142 0.30 -13.67 12.21
CA ALA A 142 1.65 -14.08 11.86
C ALA A 142 2.23 -13.24 10.71
N ALA A 143 1.47 -13.00 9.64
CA ALA A 143 1.90 -12.14 8.53
C ALA A 143 2.24 -10.72 8.97
N PHE A 144 1.42 -10.13 9.84
CA PHE A 144 1.64 -8.79 10.39
C PHE A 144 2.87 -8.75 11.30
N ASN A 145 3.06 -9.76 12.16
CA ASN A 145 4.25 -9.88 12.99
C ASN A 145 5.53 -10.09 12.18
N GLY A 146 5.45 -10.80 11.05
CA GLY A 146 6.56 -11.01 10.14
C GLY A 146 6.87 -9.82 9.24
N ALA A 147 5.94 -8.87 9.07
CA ALA A 147 6.07 -7.75 8.15
C ALA A 147 7.28 -6.85 8.47
N SER A 148 7.64 -6.74 9.75
CA SER A 148 8.81 -5.98 10.20
C SER A 148 10.14 -6.55 9.68
N LEU A 149 10.18 -7.83 9.25
CA LEU A 149 11.36 -8.42 8.59
C LEU A 149 11.70 -7.69 7.28
N PHE A 150 10.72 -7.01 6.70
CA PHE A 150 10.83 -6.29 5.44
C PHE A 150 10.70 -4.77 5.63
N ASP A 151 10.89 -4.27 6.85
CA ASP A 151 10.67 -2.86 7.22
C ASP A 151 9.24 -2.37 6.91
N VAL A 152 8.26 -3.28 7.00
CA VAL A 152 6.84 -2.94 6.86
C VAL A 152 6.22 -2.87 8.24
N GLU A 153 5.65 -1.71 8.56
CA GLU A 153 4.99 -1.46 9.83
C GLU A 153 3.49 -1.70 9.71
N ALA A 154 2.97 -2.46 10.68
CA ALA A 154 1.54 -2.55 10.91
C ALA A 154 1.16 -1.70 12.12
N PHE A 155 0.22 -0.79 11.91
CA PHE A 155 -0.15 0.23 12.88
C PHE A 155 -1.26 -0.25 13.80
N ALA A 156 -1.26 0.26 15.03
CA ALA A 156 -2.39 0.13 15.92
C ALA A 156 -3.63 0.85 15.35
N PRO A 157 -4.87 0.35 15.57
CA PRO A 157 -6.09 0.99 15.09
C PRO A 157 -6.22 2.46 15.47
N GLU A 158 -5.83 2.82 16.69
CA GLU A 158 -5.89 4.18 17.22
C GLU A 158 -4.96 5.10 16.43
N THR A 159 -3.76 4.61 16.08
CA THR A 159 -2.78 5.35 15.27
C THR A 159 -3.27 5.50 13.84
N THR A 160 -3.79 4.45 13.21
CA THR A 160 -4.38 4.55 11.87
C THR A 160 -5.52 5.56 11.86
N ASN A 161 -6.43 5.49 12.84
CA ASN A 161 -7.57 6.42 12.93
C ASN A 161 -7.10 7.87 13.06
N ALA A 162 -6.13 8.14 13.95
CA ALA A 162 -5.57 9.47 14.14
C ALA A 162 -4.94 10.03 12.85
N ILE A 163 -4.12 9.22 12.16
CA ILE A 163 -3.45 9.63 10.93
C ILE A 163 -4.46 9.88 9.80
N MET A 164 -5.40 8.96 9.58
CA MET A 164 -6.37 9.09 8.49
C MET A 164 -7.35 10.24 8.74
N ALA A 165 -7.73 10.50 9.99
CA ALA A 165 -8.52 11.67 10.35
C ALA A 165 -7.76 12.97 10.13
N ALA A 166 -6.48 13.03 10.52
CA ALA A 166 -5.64 14.20 10.30
C ALA A 166 -5.44 14.51 8.80
N LEU A 167 -5.17 13.49 7.99
CA LEU A 167 -5.09 13.62 6.52
C LEU A 167 -6.41 14.10 5.92
N TRP A 168 -7.54 13.59 6.41
CA TRP A 168 -8.85 14.04 5.93
C TRP A 168 -9.12 15.51 6.26
N ILE A 169 -8.81 15.94 7.49
CA ILE A 169 -8.93 17.36 7.89
C ILE A 169 -7.98 18.22 7.05
N HIS A 170 -6.74 17.80 6.87
CA HIS A 170 -5.76 18.48 6.01
C HIS A 170 -6.32 18.68 4.60
N ASP A 171 -6.83 17.62 3.98
CA ASP A 171 -7.37 17.67 2.61
C ASP A 171 -8.61 18.56 2.46
N LEU A 172 -9.43 18.66 3.52
CA LEU A 172 -10.60 19.53 3.51
C LEU A 172 -10.26 20.99 3.78
N ARG A 173 -9.20 21.26 4.54
CA ARG A 173 -8.91 22.60 5.08
C ARG A 173 -7.72 23.30 4.44
N ASN A 174 -6.83 22.56 3.77
CA ASN A 174 -5.68 23.11 3.07
C ASN A 174 -6.03 23.40 1.59
N PRO A 175 -6.06 24.67 1.15
CA PRO A 175 -6.28 25.02 -0.26
C PRO A 175 -5.20 24.46 -1.20
N GLU A 176 -4.01 24.21 -0.69
CA GLU A 176 -2.87 23.67 -1.44
C GLU A 176 -2.81 22.13 -1.44
N SER A 177 -3.73 21.45 -0.72
CA SER A 177 -3.78 19.98 -0.77
C SER A 177 -4.13 19.52 -2.18
N VAL A 178 -3.50 18.41 -2.61
CA VAL A 178 -3.86 17.73 -3.85
C VAL A 178 -5.33 17.32 -3.90
N ALA A 179 -6.04 17.22 -2.78
CA ALA A 179 -7.48 16.96 -2.75
C ALA A 179 -8.30 18.11 -3.37
N ASN A 180 -7.79 19.34 -3.33
CA ASN A 180 -8.42 20.51 -3.94
C ASN A 180 -8.28 20.45 -5.47
N PRO A 181 -9.39 20.39 -6.25
CA PRO A 181 -9.33 20.21 -7.70
C PRO A 181 -8.61 21.35 -8.45
N GLU A 182 -8.55 22.54 -7.85
CA GLU A 182 -7.85 23.71 -8.39
C GLU A 182 -6.32 23.57 -8.36
N VAL A 183 -5.79 22.71 -7.48
CA VAL A 183 -4.36 22.40 -7.45
C VAL A 183 -4.03 21.55 -8.68
N LYS A 184 -3.13 22.05 -9.53
CA LYS A 184 -2.70 21.33 -10.73
C LYS A 184 -1.79 20.17 -10.35
N LEU A 185 -2.11 18.99 -10.87
CA LEU A 185 -1.26 17.79 -10.80
C LEU A 185 -0.51 17.63 -12.12
N ASN A 186 0.73 17.13 -12.07
CA ASN A 186 1.46 16.77 -13.28
C ASN A 186 0.92 15.47 -13.87
N HIS A 187 0.43 14.57 -13.02
CA HIS A 187 -0.23 13.34 -13.42
C HIS A 187 -1.43 13.01 -12.50
N PRO A 188 -2.58 12.53 -13.02
CA PRO A 188 -3.77 12.27 -12.19
C PRO A 188 -3.55 11.29 -11.03
N LEU A 189 -2.58 10.37 -11.16
CA LEU A 189 -2.26 9.40 -10.10
C LEU A 189 -1.47 10.00 -8.92
N GLU A 190 -0.93 11.22 -9.05
CA GLU A 190 -0.29 11.93 -7.92
C GLU A 190 -1.28 12.16 -6.77
N LEU A 191 -2.58 12.20 -7.08
CA LEU A 191 -3.66 12.28 -6.09
C LEU A 191 -3.56 11.22 -4.98
N MET A 192 -3.06 10.02 -5.29
CA MET A 192 -2.90 8.93 -4.33
C MET A 192 -1.46 8.79 -3.81
N MET A 193 -0.50 9.51 -4.40
CA MET A 193 0.91 9.49 -3.98
C MET A 193 1.13 10.42 -2.80
N HIS A 194 0.57 11.64 -2.87
CA HIS A 194 0.64 12.60 -1.77
C HIS A 194 -0.19 12.11 -0.57
N GLY A 195 0.38 12.21 0.63
CA GLY A 195 -0.29 11.75 1.86
C GLY A 195 -0.36 10.23 2.02
N ALA A 196 0.23 9.45 1.10
CA ALA A 196 0.23 7.99 1.18
C ALA A 196 0.96 7.49 2.43
N ASN A 197 0.23 6.87 3.36
CA ASN A 197 0.81 6.12 4.45
C ASN A 197 0.74 4.62 4.14
N HIS A 198 1.72 4.12 3.40
CA HIS A 198 1.82 2.72 3.01
C HIS A 198 2.58 1.85 4.03
N GLY A 199 2.91 2.37 5.22
CA GLY A 199 3.62 1.63 6.28
C GLY A 199 4.96 1.03 5.85
N GLY A 200 5.68 1.68 4.93
CA GLY A 200 6.96 1.16 4.39
C GLY A 200 6.83 0.18 3.22
N LEU A 201 5.61 -0.31 2.92
CA LEU A 201 5.37 -1.34 1.91
C LEU A 201 5.87 -0.98 0.50
N TRP A 202 5.83 0.29 0.11
CA TRP A 202 6.33 0.69 -1.22
C TRP A 202 7.85 0.71 -1.35
N ARG A 203 8.56 0.80 -0.22
CA ARG A 203 10.01 0.97 -0.17
C ARG A 203 10.72 -0.34 0.22
N VAL A 204 10.04 -1.47 0.19
CA VAL A 204 10.67 -2.77 0.45
C VAL A 204 11.71 -3.11 -0.63
N ALA A 205 12.72 -3.91 -0.27
CA ALA A 205 13.77 -4.32 -1.20
C ALA A 205 13.29 -5.30 -2.29
N TYR A 206 12.24 -6.07 -2.00
CA TYR A 206 11.75 -7.16 -2.85
C TYR A 206 10.35 -6.85 -3.38
N LEU A 207 9.96 -7.51 -4.46
CA LEU A 207 8.58 -7.49 -4.92
C LEU A 207 7.65 -8.00 -3.79
N ALA A 208 6.75 -7.15 -3.29
CA ALA A 208 6.01 -7.38 -2.06
C ALA A 208 5.22 -8.69 -2.05
N ARG A 209 4.57 -9.04 -3.17
CA ARG A 209 3.83 -10.31 -3.32
C ARG A 209 4.69 -11.57 -3.24
N THR A 210 6.02 -11.44 -3.33
CA THR A 210 6.98 -12.54 -3.18
C THR A 210 7.75 -12.49 -1.85
N ALA A 211 7.51 -11.48 -1.04
CA ALA A 211 8.16 -11.30 0.26
C ALA A 211 7.17 -11.48 1.42
N LEU A 212 5.96 -10.93 1.29
CA LEU A 212 4.94 -10.98 2.33
C LEU A 212 4.45 -12.40 2.67
N PRO A 213 4.27 -13.35 1.72
CA PRO A 213 3.91 -14.70 2.11
C PRO A 213 5.03 -15.41 2.87
N PHE A 214 6.31 -15.07 2.60
CA PHE A 214 7.43 -15.52 3.43
C PHE A 214 7.37 -14.90 4.83
N ALA A 215 6.99 -13.61 4.95
CA ALA A 215 6.76 -12.96 6.24
C ALA A 215 5.73 -13.72 7.08
N ALA A 216 4.64 -14.19 6.46
CA ALA A 216 3.61 -14.99 7.12
C ALA A 216 4.15 -16.35 7.62
N LEU A 217 4.90 -17.06 6.77
CA LEU A 217 5.54 -18.33 7.15
C LEU A 217 6.53 -18.13 8.30
N TYR A 218 7.37 -17.10 8.22
CA TYR A 218 8.34 -16.76 9.25
C TYR A 218 7.64 -16.39 10.57
N GLY A 219 6.62 -15.53 10.51
CA GLY A 219 5.83 -15.14 11.67
C GLY A 219 5.19 -16.34 12.36
N PHE A 220 4.61 -17.26 11.58
CA PHE A 220 3.99 -18.47 12.09
C PHE A 220 5.00 -19.41 12.74
N ALA A 221 6.17 -19.58 12.10
CA ALA A 221 7.27 -20.37 12.67
C ALA A 221 7.77 -19.76 13.99
N THR A 222 7.93 -18.44 14.07
CA THR A 222 8.36 -17.75 15.29
C THR A 222 7.34 -17.81 16.43
N GLU A 223 6.04 -17.85 16.12
CA GLU A 223 4.98 -17.97 17.14
C GLU A 223 4.90 -19.39 17.72
N LYS A 224 5.20 -20.42 16.91
CA LYS A 224 5.10 -21.82 17.32
C LYS A 224 6.40 -22.45 17.83
N LEU A 225 7.56 -21.94 17.43
CA LEU A 225 8.85 -22.45 17.87
C LEU A 225 9.27 -21.82 19.21
N PRO A 226 9.90 -22.56 20.14
CA PRO A 226 10.36 -22.01 21.40
C PRO A 226 11.34 -20.85 21.20
N LYS A 227 11.16 -19.77 21.98
CA LYS A 227 11.99 -18.56 21.93
C LYS A 227 13.46 -18.93 22.15
N GLY A 228 14.27 -18.87 21.08
CA GLY A 228 15.72 -19.15 21.16
C GLY A 228 16.34 -19.73 19.89
N LEU A 229 15.56 -20.41 19.03
CA LEU A 229 16.13 -21.02 17.81
C LEU A 229 16.38 -20.01 16.67
N LEU A 230 15.56 -18.96 16.56
CA LEU A 230 15.59 -18.01 15.44
C LEU A 230 16.25 -16.66 15.78
N SER A 231 16.65 -16.43 17.03
CA SER A 231 17.31 -15.18 17.46
C SER A 231 18.68 -14.95 16.82
N LYS A 232 19.28 -15.99 16.21
CA LYS A 232 20.55 -15.89 15.48
C LYS A 232 20.42 -15.29 14.06
N LEU A 233 19.21 -15.11 13.54
CA LEU A 233 18.97 -14.48 12.22
C LEU A 233 18.68 -12.97 12.32
N LYS A 234 18.65 -12.40 13.53
CA LYS A 234 18.35 -10.98 13.81
C LYS A 234 19.60 -10.06 13.85
N LYS A 235 20.77 -10.55 13.45
CA LYS A 235 22.00 -9.74 13.32
C LYS A 235 22.46 -9.68 11.87
#